data_AF-A0A8T3XTG5-F1
#
_entry.id   AF-A0A8T3XTG5-F1
#
_cell.length_a   1.000
_cell.length_b   1.000
_cell.length_c   1.000
_cell.angle_alpha   90.00
_cell.angle_beta   90.00
_cell.angle_gamma   90.00
#
_symmetry.space_group_name_H-M   'P 1'
#
loop_
_entity.id
_entity.type
_entity.pdbx_description
1 polymer ?
#
loop_
_entity_poly.entity_id
_entity_poly.type
_entity_poly.pdbx_seq_one_letter_code
_entity_poly.pdbx_strand_id
1 'polypeptide(L)'
;HIARKVAEDIYKTKKQGGKIILVGGPAIVHTGAADAVAQLIRSGYINALLAGNALAVHDIEYSTLGTSLGMNVHDGTLAIRGHRNHMQAINSVFKAGSIENMVKNGKLTKGIMYECVKNKVPFVLAGSLRDDGPLPDVITDVSIAQQKYKEVLKGASMVIMVSTMLHSIATGNMLPADVKVIVVDINQPTVTKLMDRGTWQALGIVSDVGAFLPMVAHEIKKLAK
;
A
#
# COMPACT_ATOMS: atom_id res chain seq x y z
N HIS A 1 -6.60 1.87 -21.81
CA HIS A 1 -6.68 0.43 -22.10
C HIS A 1 -6.13 -0.45 -20.97
N ILE A 2 -4.90 -0.22 -20.48
CA ILE A 2 -4.28 -1.10 -19.48
C ILE A 2 -4.91 -1.03 -18.08
N ALA A 3 -5.28 0.17 -17.60
CA ALA A 3 -5.97 0.35 -16.32
C ALA A 3 -7.29 -0.45 -16.24
N ARG A 4 -8.06 -0.47 -17.34
CA ARG A 4 -9.28 -1.28 -17.46
C ARG A 4 -8.99 -2.79 -17.36
N LYS A 5 -7.93 -3.27 -18.02
CA LYS A 5 -7.53 -4.68 -17.93
C LYS A 5 -7.17 -5.09 -16.49
N VAL A 6 -6.41 -4.23 -15.80
CA VAL A 6 -6.09 -4.43 -14.37
C VAL A 6 -7.35 -4.41 -13.51
N ALA A 7 -8.28 -3.48 -13.76
CA ALA A 7 -9.56 -3.43 -13.07
C ALA A 7 -10.40 -4.70 -13.29
N GLU A 8 -10.48 -5.21 -14.53
CA GLU A 8 -11.17 -6.46 -14.86
C GLU A 8 -10.53 -7.67 -14.17
N ASP A 9 -9.20 -7.71 -14.10
CA ASP A 9 -8.45 -8.76 -13.41
C ASP A 9 -8.73 -8.76 -11.91
N ILE A 10 -8.68 -7.60 -11.26
CA ILE A 10 -9.01 -7.43 -9.83
C ILE A 10 -10.47 -7.84 -9.57
N TYR A 11 -11.39 -7.37 -10.41
CA TYR A 11 -12.81 -7.64 -10.28
C TYR A 11 -13.13 -9.14 -10.43
N LYS A 12 -12.58 -9.80 -11.45
CA LYS A 12 -12.74 -11.25 -11.67
C LYS A 12 -12.18 -12.07 -10.52
N THR A 13 -10.98 -11.72 -10.06
CA THR A 13 -10.32 -12.40 -8.93
C THR A 13 -11.18 -12.31 -7.67
N LYS A 14 -11.70 -11.12 -7.37
CA LYS A 14 -12.61 -10.92 -6.24
C LYS A 14 -13.92 -11.72 -6.39
N LYS A 15 -14.52 -11.74 -7.58
CA LYS A 15 -15.76 -12.50 -7.86
C LYS A 15 -15.58 -14.01 -7.69
N GLN A 16 -14.38 -14.52 -7.94
CA GLN A 16 -14.01 -15.92 -7.73
C GLN A 16 -13.64 -16.25 -6.27
N GLY A 17 -13.75 -15.28 -5.35
CA GLY A 17 -13.35 -15.46 -3.95
C GLY A 17 -11.83 -15.45 -3.74
N GLY A 18 -11.06 -15.05 -4.75
CA GLY A 18 -9.60 -14.99 -4.69
C GLY A 18 -9.10 -13.91 -3.73
N LYS A 19 -7.94 -14.18 -3.12
CA LYS A 19 -7.29 -13.28 -2.18
C LYS A 19 -6.32 -12.35 -2.91
N ILE A 20 -6.53 -11.05 -2.79
CA ILE A 20 -5.70 -10.02 -3.42
C ILE A 20 -4.91 -9.28 -2.35
N ILE A 21 -3.59 -9.19 -2.52
CA ILE A 21 -2.68 -8.53 -1.57
C ILE A 21 -2.03 -7.34 -2.25
N LEU A 22 -2.01 -6.19 -1.57
CA LEU A 22 -1.29 -5.01 -2.04
C LEU A 22 0.06 -4.91 -1.33
N VAL A 23 1.13 -4.74 -2.10
CA VAL A 23 2.48 -4.43 -1.60
C VAL A 23 2.78 -2.98 -1.96
N GLY A 24 2.84 -2.10 -0.96
CA GLY A 24 2.83 -0.64 -1.20
C GLY A 24 4.07 0.08 -0.70
N GLY A 25 4.53 1.07 -1.47
CA GLY A 25 5.52 2.06 -1.06
C GLY A 25 4.92 3.44 -0.75
N PRO A 26 5.68 4.33 -0.07
CA PRO A 26 5.18 5.64 0.33
C PRO A 26 4.84 6.56 -0.84
N ALA A 27 5.38 6.28 -2.04
CA ALA A 27 5.03 7.00 -3.26
C ALA A 27 3.52 6.98 -3.57
N ILE A 28 2.79 5.95 -3.12
CA ILE A 28 1.31 5.92 -3.20
C ILE A 28 0.70 7.18 -2.57
N VAL A 29 1.26 7.64 -1.44
CA VAL A 29 0.77 8.82 -0.74
C VAL A 29 1.31 10.08 -1.39
N HIS A 30 2.61 10.12 -1.69
CA HIS A 30 3.26 11.30 -2.27
C HIS A 30 2.63 11.73 -3.61
N THR A 31 2.12 10.78 -4.40
CA THR A 31 1.49 11.07 -5.70
C THR A 31 -0.03 11.19 -5.63
N GLY A 32 -0.63 11.17 -4.43
CA GLY A 32 -2.08 11.36 -4.25
C GLY A 32 -2.95 10.13 -4.52
N ALA A 33 -2.37 8.93 -4.64
CA ALA A 33 -3.12 7.68 -4.83
C ALA A 33 -3.69 7.06 -3.53
N ALA A 34 -3.41 7.64 -2.36
CA ALA A 34 -3.83 7.10 -1.07
C ALA A 34 -5.35 6.85 -0.99
N ASP A 35 -6.16 7.79 -1.45
CA ASP A 35 -7.63 7.67 -1.42
C ASP A 35 -8.14 6.55 -2.34
N ALA A 36 -7.46 6.32 -3.47
CA ALA A 36 -7.80 5.22 -4.37
C ALA A 36 -7.51 3.86 -3.71
N VAL A 37 -6.37 3.72 -3.01
CA VAL A 37 -6.03 2.49 -2.27
C VAL A 37 -6.97 2.28 -1.09
N ALA A 38 -7.24 3.32 -0.30
CA ALA A 38 -8.18 3.27 0.81
C ALA A 38 -9.58 2.84 0.32
N GLN A 39 -10.02 3.35 -0.83
CA GLN A 39 -11.25 2.91 -1.47
C GLN A 39 -11.24 1.44 -1.87
N LEU A 40 -10.15 0.93 -2.46
CA LEU A 40 -10.07 -0.49 -2.85
C LEU A 40 -10.13 -1.42 -1.62
N ILE A 41 -9.53 -1.00 -0.49
CA ILE A 41 -9.64 -1.71 0.79
C ILE A 41 -11.09 -1.66 1.30
N ARG A 42 -11.70 -0.48 1.35
CA ARG A 42 -13.09 -0.29 1.81
C ARG A 42 -14.10 -1.09 0.98
N SER A 43 -13.89 -1.18 -0.33
CA SER A 43 -14.73 -1.97 -1.24
C SER A 43 -14.42 -3.47 -1.18
N GLY A 44 -13.49 -3.90 -0.33
CA GLY A 44 -13.17 -5.30 -0.08
C GLY A 44 -12.36 -5.95 -1.20
N TYR A 45 -11.77 -5.19 -2.13
CA TYR A 45 -10.92 -5.74 -3.18
C TYR A 45 -9.54 -6.12 -2.65
N ILE A 46 -9.00 -5.40 -1.67
CA ILE A 46 -7.70 -5.72 -1.05
C ILE A 46 -7.93 -6.48 0.25
N ASN A 47 -7.37 -7.68 0.35
CA ASN A 47 -7.50 -8.58 1.50
C ASN A 47 -6.34 -8.49 2.49
N ALA A 48 -5.20 -7.95 2.08
CA ALA A 48 -4.08 -7.67 2.98
C ALA A 48 -3.16 -6.58 2.40
N LEU A 49 -2.44 -5.89 3.29
CA LEU A 49 -1.46 -4.86 2.95
C LEU A 49 -0.06 -5.26 3.47
N LEU A 50 0.93 -5.24 2.59
CA LEU A 50 2.33 -5.43 2.93
C LEU A 50 3.09 -4.13 2.64
N ALA A 51 3.68 -3.50 3.64
CA ALA A 51 4.35 -2.21 3.49
C ALA A 51 5.49 -2.04 4.49
N GLY A 52 6.10 -0.86 4.51
CA GLY A 52 7.05 -0.44 5.54
C GLY A 52 6.54 0.76 6.32
N ASN A 53 7.32 1.20 7.32
CA ASN A 53 7.01 2.33 8.18
C ASN A 53 6.59 3.58 7.39
N ALA A 54 7.35 3.94 6.35
CA ALA A 54 7.13 5.16 5.57
C ALA A 54 5.72 5.27 4.95
N LEU A 55 5.16 4.18 4.40
CA LEU A 55 3.81 4.22 3.83
C LEU A 55 2.78 4.55 4.92
N ALA A 56 2.88 3.88 6.08
CA ALA A 56 1.95 4.08 7.18
C ALA A 56 2.09 5.49 7.79
N VAL A 57 3.32 5.97 8.01
CA VAL A 57 3.58 7.31 8.52
C VAL A 57 2.99 8.37 7.60
N HIS A 58 3.26 8.29 6.29
CA HIS A 58 2.78 9.31 5.35
C HIS A 58 1.28 9.22 5.11
N ASP A 59 0.67 8.03 5.14
CA ASP A 59 -0.78 7.90 5.08
C ASP A 59 -1.45 8.57 6.30
N ILE A 60 -0.88 8.41 7.49
CA ILE A 60 -1.37 9.03 8.72
C ILE A 60 -1.12 10.55 8.70
N GLU A 61 0.05 10.99 8.24
CA GLU A 61 0.35 12.41 8.02
C GLU A 61 -0.68 13.05 7.08
N TYR A 62 -0.94 12.42 5.94
CA TYR A 62 -1.93 12.88 4.98
C TYR A 62 -3.33 12.90 5.60
N SER A 63 -3.69 11.86 6.32
CA SER A 63 -5.03 11.70 6.89
C SER A 63 -5.32 12.69 8.01
N THR A 64 -4.30 13.15 8.73
CA THR A 64 -4.45 14.01 9.91
C THR A 64 -4.07 15.47 9.66
N LEU A 65 -3.11 15.72 8.76
CA LEU A 65 -2.52 17.04 8.51
C LEU A 65 -2.67 17.48 7.04
N GLY A 66 -3.14 16.61 6.14
CA GLY A 66 -3.31 16.92 4.72
C GLY A 66 -2.01 16.91 3.91
N THR A 67 -0.88 16.56 4.52
CA THR A 67 0.44 16.62 3.88
C THR A 67 1.13 15.26 3.79
N SER A 68 2.12 15.19 2.90
CA SER A 68 3.10 14.12 2.86
C SER A 68 4.48 14.74 2.71
N LEU A 69 5.39 14.48 3.66
CA LEU A 69 6.68 15.19 3.76
C LEU A 69 6.52 16.72 3.82
N GLY A 70 5.41 17.20 4.40
CA GLY A 70 5.11 18.64 4.49
C GLY A 70 4.65 19.28 3.19
N MET A 71 4.40 18.52 2.13
CA MET A 71 3.74 18.99 0.90
C MET A 71 2.25 18.65 0.96
N ASN A 72 1.39 19.61 0.62
CA ASN A 72 -0.05 19.38 0.47
C ASN A 72 -0.29 18.43 -0.70
N VAL A 73 -0.94 17.30 -0.42
CA VAL A 73 -1.07 16.20 -1.40
C VAL A 73 -1.96 16.59 -2.60
N HIS A 74 -2.91 17.50 -2.40
CA HIS A 74 -3.89 17.88 -3.45
C HIS A 74 -3.37 18.91 -4.45
N ASP A 75 -2.50 19.82 -4.04
CA ASP A 75 -2.05 20.94 -4.89
C ASP A 75 -0.51 21.02 -5.04
N GLY A 76 0.24 20.16 -4.35
CA GLY A 76 1.69 20.10 -4.41
C GLY A 76 2.41 21.28 -3.74
N THR A 77 1.70 22.16 -3.04
CA THR A 77 2.29 23.32 -2.36
C THR A 77 2.97 22.92 -1.04
N LEU A 78 3.93 23.71 -0.59
CA LEU A 78 4.59 23.50 0.70
C LEU A 78 3.71 24.02 1.84
N ALA A 79 3.48 23.18 2.85
CA ALA A 79 2.85 23.61 4.10
C ALA A 79 3.85 24.42 4.94
N ILE A 80 3.35 25.45 5.64
CA ILE A 80 4.15 26.24 6.57
C ILE A 80 4.70 25.31 7.67
N ARG A 81 6.03 25.23 7.77
CA ARG A 81 6.75 24.32 8.70
C ARG A 81 6.42 22.83 8.51
N GLY A 82 6.03 22.43 7.30
CA GLY A 82 5.59 21.07 6.97
C GLY A 82 6.63 19.96 7.21
N HIS A 83 7.92 20.27 7.24
CA HIS A 83 8.99 19.30 7.53
C HIS A 83 8.82 18.58 8.88
N ARG A 84 8.02 19.13 9.82
CA ARG A 84 7.74 18.54 11.13
C ARG A 84 6.54 17.59 11.13
N ASN A 85 5.73 17.59 10.07
CA ASN A 85 4.42 16.93 10.05
C ASN A 85 4.53 15.42 10.19
N HIS A 86 5.48 14.79 9.49
CA HIS A 86 5.70 13.34 9.61
C HIS A 86 6.12 12.93 11.04
N MET A 87 6.99 13.70 11.71
CA MET A 87 7.35 13.46 13.11
C MET A 87 6.16 13.67 14.06
N GLN A 88 5.28 14.63 13.77
CA GLN A 88 4.04 14.82 14.53
C GLN A 88 3.08 13.63 14.35
N ALA A 89 2.97 13.09 13.14
CA ALA A 89 2.19 11.88 12.85
C ALA A 89 2.73 10.68 13.65
N ILE A 90 4.05 10.45 13.60
CA ILE A 90 4.74 9.39 14.38
C ILE A 90 4.42 9.53 15.87
N ASN A 91 4.65 10.72 16.45
CA ASN A 91 4.38 10.99 17.86
C ASN A 91 2.90 10.78 18.24
N SER A 92 1.98 11.05 17.32
CA SER A 92 0.54 10.86 17.56
C SER A 92 0.18 9.39 17.68
N VAL A 93 0.79 8.52 16.87
CA VAL A 93 0.64 7.06 16.97
C VAL A 93 1.29 6.55 18.26
N PHE A 94 2.50 7.00 18.60
CA PHE A 94 3.15 6.64 19.88
C PHE A 94 2.27 6.97 21.09
N LYS A 95 1.67 8.17 21.11
CA LYS A 95 0.72 8.57 22.17
C LYS A 95 -0.54 7.71 22.20
N ALA A 96 -0.97 7.14 21.08
CA ALA A 96 -2.10 6.21 21.01
C ALA A 96 -1.69 4.76 21.36
N GLY A 97 -0.40 4.43 21.29
CA GLY A 97 0.16 3.10 21.53
C GLY A 97 0.16 2.18 20.30
N SER A 98 -0.73 2.39 19.33
CA SER A 98 -0.76 1.69 18.04
C SER A 98 -1.64 2.43 17.04
N ILE A 99 -1.53 2.07 15.76
CA ILE A 99 -2.45 2.53 14.70
C ILE A 99 -3.89 2.13 15.03
N GLU A 100 -4.10 0.88 15.47
CA GLU A 100 -5.43 0.39 15.84
C GLU A 100 -6.08 1.24 16.95
N ASN A 101 -5.31 1.58 17.99
CA ASN A 101 -5.81 2.43 19.07
C ASN A 101 -6.07 3.86 18.59
N MET A 102 -5.27 4.39 17.67
CA MET A 102 -5.47 5.71 17.07
C MET A 102 -6.76 5.78 16.23
N VAL A 103 -7.15 4.67 15.61
CA VAL A 103 -8.46 4.57 14.94
C VAL A 103 -9.59 4.46 15.97
N LYS A 104 -9.45 3.58 16.98
CA LYS A 104 -10.47 3.38 18.03
C LYS A 104 -10.79 4.64 18.82
N ASN A 105 -9.78 5.48 19.09
CA ASN A 105 -9.95 6.74 19.81
C ASN A 105 -10.38 7.93 18.92
N GLY A 106 -10.65 7.69 17.63
CA GLY A 106 -11.15 8.70 16.69
C GLY A 106 -10.12 9.72 16.21
N LYS A 107 -8.82 9.54 16.52
CA LYS A 107 -7.76 10.45 16.04
C LYS A 107 -7.34 10.19 14.59
N LEU A 108 -7.54 8.96 14.11
CA LEU A 108 -7.39 8.61 12.69
C LEU A 108 -8.77 8.20 12.15
N THR A 109 -9.30 8.97 11.19
CA THR A 109 -10.69 8.86 10.71
C THR A 109 -10.81 8.53 9.22
N LYS A 110 -9.69 8.54 8.49
CA LYS A 110 -9.59 8.24 7.06
C LYS A 110 -8.19 7.72 6.74
N GLY A 111 -7.96 7.30 5.50
CA GLY A 111 -6.67 6.80 5.00
C GLY A 111 -6.60 5.29 4.83
N ILE A 112 -5.51 4.82 4.25
CA ILE A 112 -5.23 3.40 4.02
C ILE A 112 -5.23 2.63 5.35
N MET A 113 -4.49 3.12 6.34
CA MET A 113 -4.34 2.46 7.64
C MET A 113 -5.65 2.43 8.42
N TYR A 114 -6.46 3.49 8.32
CA TYR A 114 -7.81 3.53 8.87
C TYR A 114 -8.71 2.45 8.27
N GLU A 115 -8.75 2.35 6.94
CA GLU A 115 -9.59 1.36 6.25
C GLU A 115 -9.10 -0.07 6.53
N CYS A 116 -7.79 -0.29 6.69
CA CYS A 116 -7.25 -1.57 7.12
C CYS A 116 -7.81 -1.99 8.50
N VAL A 117 -7.74 -1.11 9.49
CA VAL A 117 -8.26 -1.38 10.83
C VAL A 117 -9.77 -1.57 10.81
N LYS A 118 -10.50 -0.67 10.14
CA LYS A 118 -11.97 -0.66 10.17
C LYS A 118 -12.57 -1.89 9.49
N ASN A 119 -11.96 -2.35 8.39
CA ASN A 119 -12.42 -3.51 7.62
C ASN A 119 -11.72 -4.81 8.03
N LYS A 120 -10.91 -4.81 9.11
CA LYS A 120 -10.14 -5.96 9.59
C LYS A 120 -9.25 -6.58 8.50
N VAL A 121 -8.69 -5.74 7.64
CA VAL A 121 -7.73 -6.15 6.62
C VAL A 121 -6.34 -6.20 7.27
N PRO A 122 -5.72 -7.40 7.38
CA PRO A 122 -4.42 -7.53 8.01
C PRO A 122 -3.38 -6.73 7.23
N PHE A 123 -2.50 -6.06 7.97
CA PHE A 123 -1.35 -5.38 7.41
C PHE A 123 -0.07 -5.79 8.14
N VAL A 124 1.05 -5.78 7.42
CA VAL A 124 2.38 -6.01 8.00
C VAL A 124 3.28 -4.85 7.58
N LEU A 125 3.86 -4.19 8.59
CA LEU A 125 4.83 -3.11 8.40
C LEU A 125 6.23 -3.66 8.72
N ALA A 126 7.01 -3.97 7.69
CA ALA A 126 8.38 -4.42 7.86
C ALA A 126 9.33 -3.23 8.02
N GLY A 127 10.16 -3.26 9.06
CA GLY A 127 11.12 -2.22 9.37
C GLY A 127 12.27 -2.12 8.37
N SER A 128 12.90 -0.95 8.35
CA SER A 128 14.03 -0.61 7.49
C SER A 128 15.04 0.26 8.24
N LEU A 129 16.30 0.23 7.81
CA LEU A 129 17.37 1.07 8.38
C LEU A 129 17.10 2.58 8.30
N ARG A 130 16.19 3.00 7.42
CA ARG A 130 15.85 4.42 7.19
C ARG A 130 14.65 4.91 7.99
N ASP A 131 14.08 4.07 8.85
CA ASP A 131 12.81 4.38 9.49
C ASP A 131 12.96 5.45 10.59
N ASP A 132 12.20 6.54 10.46
CA ASP A 132 11.96 7.49 11.54
C ASP A 132 10.89 6.96 12.50
N GLY A 133 11.13 7.05 13.82
CA GLY A 133 10.24 6.48 14.84
C GLY A 133 10.78 5.14 15.34
N PRO A 134 10.49 4.01 14.67
CA PRO A 134 9.37 3.71 13.77
C PRO A 134 8.02 3.70 14.50
N LEU A 135 6.90 3.53 13.80
CA LEU A 135 5.60 3.32 14.47
C LEU A 135 5.64 2.05 15.36
N PRO A 136 4.89 2.01 16.49
CA PRO A 136 4.81 0.83 17.35
C PRO A 136 4.41 -0.47 16.64
N ASP A 137 3.62 -0.36 15.57
CA ASP A 137 3.13 -1.47 14.76
C ASP A 137 4.20 -2.07 13.80
N VAL A 138 5.39 -1.45 13.70
CA VAL A 138 6.46 -1.88 12.79
C VAL A 138 7.26 -3.04 13.38
N ILE A 139 7.42 -4.09 12.60
CA ILE A 139 8.28 -5.24 12.92
C ILE A 139 9.71 -4.91 12.51
N THR A 140 10.55 -4.58 13.48
CA THR A 140 11.95 -4.18 13.25
C THR A 140 12.86 -5.38 12.95
N ASP A 141 12.54 -6.56 13.46
CA ASP A 141 13.25 -7.79 13.13
C ASP A 141 12.84 -8.27 11.72
N VAL A 142 13.80 -8.23 10.79
CA VAL A 142 13.57 -8.57 9.39
C VAL A 142 13.19 -10.03 9.17
N SER A 143 13.68 -10.94 10.01
CA SER A 143 13.36 -12.37 9.93
C SER A 143 11.92 -12.62 10.38
N ILE A 144 11.48 -11.98 11.45
CA ILE A 144 10.07 -12.02 11.90
C ILE A 144 9.16 -11.36 10.86
N ALA A 145 9.56 -10.21 10.31
CA ALA A 145 8.81 -9.52 9.27
C ALA A 145 8.62 -10.40 8.02
N GLN A 146 9.68 -11.11 7.60
CA GLN A 146 9.61 -12.04 6.49
C GLN A 146 8.66 -13.22 6.78
N GLN A 147 8.70 -13.80 7.99
CA GLN A 147 7.78 -14.86 8.39
C GLN A 147 6.32 -14.38 8.34
N LYS A 148 6.05 -13.17 8.84
CA LYS A 148 4.71 -12.56 8.77
C LYS A 148 4.25 -12.27 7.35
N TYR A 149 5.15 -11.80 6.48
CA TYR A 149 4.86 -11.68 5.04
C TYR A 149 4.44 -13.04 4.46
N LYS A 150 5.19 -14.12 4.71
CA LYS A 150 4.85 -15.47 4.21
C LYS A 150 3.49 -15.93 4.72
N GLU A 151 3.17 -15.72 5.99
CA GLU A 151 1.86 -16.05 6.57
C GLU A 151 0.73 -15.32 5.84
N VAL A 152 0.88 -14.02 5.62
CA VAL A 152 -0.12 -13.20 4.92
C VAL A 152 -0.23 -13.58 3.45
N LEU A 153 0.85 -14.01 2.80
CA LEU A 153 0.87 -14.41 1.40
C LEU A 153 0.20 -15.78 1.14
N LYS A 154 -0.02 -16.60 2.17
CA LYS A 154 -0.69 -17.91 1.99
C LYS A 154 -2.06 -17.74 1.34
N GLY A 155 -2.29 -18.51 0.28
CA GLY A 155 -3.54 -18.52 -0.49
C GLY A 155 -3.77 -17.26 -1.34
N ALA A 156 -2.76 -16.43 -1.58
CA ALA A 156 -2.87 -15.29 -2.49
C ALA A 156 -3.18 -15.77 -3.91
N SER A 157 -4.22 -15.21 -4.53
CA SER A 157 -4.53 -15.42 -5.95
C SER A 157 -3.91 -14.33 -6.82
N MET A 158 -3.74 -13.13 -6.24
CA MET A 158 -3.15 -11.99 -6.92
C MET A 158 -2.34 -11.12 -5.94
N VAL A 159 -1.20 -10.62 -6.40
CA VAL A 159 -0.42 -9.59 -5.68
C VAL A 159 -0.21 -8.38 -6.57
N ILE A 160 -0.53 -7.19 -6.04
CA ILE A 160 -0.35 -5.91 -6.70
C ILE A 160 0.79 -5.18 -6.00
N MET A 161 1.92 -5.02 -6.70
CA MET A 161 3.16 -4.41 -6.24
C MET A 161 3.24 -2.98 -6.76
N VAL A 162 3.30 -2.00 -5.85
CA VAL A 162 3.11 -0.58 -6.19
C VAL A 162 4.23 0.28 -5.61
N SER A 163 5.08 0.82 -6.49
CA SER A 163 6.15 1.79 -6.19
C SER A 163 7.02 1.44 -4.99
N THR A 164 7.46 0.19 -4.91
CA THR A 164 8.32 -0.28 -3.82
C THR A 164 9.24 -1.41 -4.27
N MET A 165 10.43 -1.08 -4.76
CA MET A 165 11.39 -2.10 -5.22
C MET A 165 11.70 -3.13 -4.13
N LEU A 166 12.04 -2.68 -2.91
CA LEU A 166 12.45 -3.57 -1.82
C LEU A 166 11.35 -4.54 -1.39
N HIS A 167 10.16 -4.04 -1.04
CA HIS A 167 9.08 -4.91 -0.57
C HIS A 167 8.53 -5.78 -1.70
N SER A 168 8.52 -5.29 -2.95
CA SER A 168 8.09 -6.07 -4.11
C SER A 168 9.03 -7.23 -4.40
N ILE A 169 10.35 -6.98 -4.37
CA ILE A 169 11.39 -8.02 -4.55
C ILE A 169 11.29 -9.07 -3.44
N ALA A 170 11.20 -8.62 -2.18
CA ALA A 170 11.04 -9.51 -1.04
C ALA A 170 9.78 -10.38 -1.20
N THR A 171 8.66 -9.76 -1.56
CA THR A 171 7.38 -10.46 -1.78
C THR A 171 7.47 -11.46 -2.93
N GLY A 172 8.02 -11.07 -4.07
CA GLY A 172 8.19 -11.96 -5.23
C GLY A 172 9.03 -13.20 -4.92
N ASN A 173 10.04 -13.11 -4.05
CA ASN A 173 10.82 -14.28 -3.59
C ASN A 173 9.99 -15.28 -2.75
N MET A 174 8.86 -14.85 -2.21
CA MET A 174 8.02 -15.64 -1.31
C MET A 174 6.76 -16.17 -2.00
N LEU A 175 6.54 -15.81 -3.27
CA LEU A 175 5.34 -16.18 -4.01
C LEU A 175 5.52 -17.49 -4.78
N PRO A 176 4.51 -18.38 -4.74
CA PRO A 176 4.36 -19.45 -5.71
C PRO A 176 4.18 -18.92 -7.15
N ALA A 177 4.52 -19.75 -8.15
CA ALA A 177 4.54 -19.34 -9.55
C ALA A 177 3.14 -19.17 -10.19
N ASP A 178 2.11 -19.74 -9.58
CA ASP A 178 0.70 -19.69 -9.99
C ASP A 178 -0.03 -18.42 -9.53
N VAL A 179 0.60 -17.62 -8.66
CA VAL A 179 0.03 -16.34 -8.21
C VAL A 179 0.19 -15.29 -9.31
N LYS A 180 -0.91 -14.62 -9.65
CA LYS A 180 -0.90 -13.50 -10.60
C LYS A 180 -0.22 -12.28 -9.98
N VAL A 181 0.75 -11.68 -10.66
CA VAL A 181 1.49 -10.52 -10.16
C VAL A 181 1.26 -9.32 -11.07
N ILE A 182 0.91 -8.19 -10.49
CA ILE A 182 0.83 -6.91 -11.19
C ILE A 182 1.85 -5.97 -10.56
N VAL A 183 2.76 -5.45 -11.36
CA VAL A 183 3.80 -4.52 -10.90
C VAL A 183 3.53 -3.16 -11.53
N VAL A 184 3.46 -2.12 -10.70
CA VAL A 184 3.33 -0.74 -11.14
C VAL A 184 4.43 0.09 -10.49
N ASP A 185 5.32 0.63 -11.31
CA ASP A 185 6.39 1.51 -10.87
C ASP A 185 6.70 2.51 -11.99
N ILE A 186 7.18 3.71 -11.65
CA ILE A 186 7.61 4.68 -12.67
C ILE A 186 8.98 4.30 -13.25
N ASN A 187 9.77 3.54 -12.50
CA ASN A 187 11.12 3.13 -12.85
C ASN A 187 11.10 1.78 -13.59
N GLN A 188 11.40 1.82 -14.89
CA GLN A 188 11.44 0.62 -15.75
C GLN A 188 12.36 -0.49 -15.19
N PRO A 189 13.62 -0.22 -14.78
CA PRO A 189 14.47 -1.20 -14.11
C PRO A 189 13.81 -1.97 -12.95
N THR A 190 13.00 -1.30 -12.11
CA THR A 190 12.26 -1.97 -11.03
C THR A 190 11.27 -2.96 -11.60
N VAL A 191 10.51 -2.56 -12.63
CA VAL A 191 9.53 -3.41 -13.31
C VAL A 191 10.23 -4.61 -13.95
N THR A 192 11.30 -4.39 -14.73
CA THR A 192 12.06 -5.47 -15.38
C THR A 192 12.55 -6.49 -14.35
N LYS A 193 13.12 -6.02 -13.22
CA LYS A 193 13.67 -6.92 -12.20
C LYS A 193 12.62 -7.83 -11.56
N LEU A 194 11.38 -7.37 -11.47
CA LEU A 194 10.26 -8.11 -10.91
C LEU A 194 9.63 -9.05 -11.95
N MET A 195 9.64 -8.67 -13.22
CA MET A 195 9.15 -9.50 -14.33
C MET A 195 10.04 -10.73 -14.59
N ASP A 196 11.35 -10.62 -14.36
CA ASP A 196 12.33 -11.69 -14.61
C ASP A 196 12.24 -12.89 -13.62
N ARG A 197 11.26 -12.91 -12.71
CA ARG A 197 11.20 -13.85 -11.58
C ARG A 197 10.33 -15.09 -11.78
N GLY A 198 10.08 -15.49 -13.03
CA GLY A 198 9.51 -16.80 -13.36
C GLY A 198 8.04 -17.00 -12.97
N THR A 199 7.34 -15.97 -12.49
CA THR A 199 5.87 -15.99 -12.37
C THR A 199 5.26 -15.99 -13.75
N TRP A 200 4.57 -17.08 -14.10
CA TRP A 200 3.93 -17.28 -15.41
C TRP A 200 2.86 -16.23 -15.75
N GLN A 201 2.37 -15.51 -14.74
CA GLN A 201 1.31 -14.50 -14.87
C GLN A 201 1.73 -13.14 -14.28
N ALA A 202 2.90 -12.62 -14.65
CA ALA A 202 3.32 -11.27 -14.29
C ALA A 202 2.89 -10.23 -15.35
N LEU A 203 2.38 -9.08 -14.89
CA LEU A 203 2.08 -7.91 -15.71
C LEU A 203 2.84 -6.70 -15.17
N GLY A 204 3.82 -6.22 -15.93
CA GLY A 204 4.62 -5.04 -15.59
C GLY A 204 4.07 -3.78 -16.25
N ILE A 205 3.91 -2.71 -15.47
CA ILE A 205 3.37 -1.43 -15.91
C ILE A 205 4.34 -0.32 -15.47
N VAL A 206 4.94 0.34 -16.45
CA VAL A 206 5.79 1.52 -16.21
C VAL A 206 4.90 2.76 -16.25
N SER A 207 4.52 3.30 -15.08
CA SER A 207 3.58 4.43 -15.00
C SER A 207 3.65 5.15 -13.65
N ASP A 208 3.16 6.39 -13.62
CA ASP A 208 2.93 7.12 -12.38
C ASP A 208 1.74 6.50 -11.61
N VAL A 209 1.97 6.13 -10.36
CA VAL A 209 0.94 5.48 -9.53
C VAL A 209 -0.15 6.43 -9.07
N GLY A 210 0.16 7.74 -8.99
CA GLY A 210 -0.78 8.81 -8.68
C GLY A 210 -1.90 8.93 -9.71
N ALA A 211 -1.56 8.83 -10.98
CA ALA A 211 -2.52 8.79 -12.07
C ALA A 211 -3.14 7.39 -12.27
N PHE A 212 -2.33 6.34 -12.17
CA PHE A 212 -2.75 4.99 -12.56
C PHE A 212 -3.78 4.36 -11.61
N LEU A 213 -3.55 4.42 -10.29
CA LEU A 213 -4.42 3.76 -9.31
C LEU A 213 -5.84 4.38 -9.26
N PRO A 214 -6.02 5.71 -9.30
CA PRO A 214 -7.37 6.29 -9.43
C PRO A 214 -8.10 5.85 -10.68
N MET A 215 -7.42 5.71 -11.83
CA MET A 215 -8.04 5.18 -13.06
C MET A 215 -8.51 3.73 -12.86
N VAL A 216 -7.69 2.86 -12.24
CA VAL A 216 -8.08 1.49 -11.92
C VAL A 216 -9.29 1.46 -10.98
N ALA A 217 -9.28 2.24 -9.89
CA ALA A 217 -10.40 2.31 -8.96
C ALA A 217 -11.69 2.81 -9.63
N HIS A 218 -11.58 3.78 -10.55
CA HIS A 218 -12.71 4.27 -11.34
C HIS A 218 -13.27 3.21 -12.29
N GLU A 219 -12.42 2.46 -13.00
CA GLU A 219 -12.86 1.37 -13.88
C GLU A 219 -13.49 0.22 -13.09
N ILE A 220 -12.97 -0.12 -11.90
CA ILE A 220 -13.59 -1.12 -11.01
C ILE A 220 -15.01 -0.69 -10.60
N LYS A 221 -15.22 0.59 -10.26
CA LYS A 221 -16.56 1.11 -9.95
C LYS A 221 -17.53 0.96 -11.12
N LYS A 222 -17.07 1.12 -12.36
CA LYS A 222 -17.91 0.91 -13.55
C LYS A 222 -18.32 -0.56 -13.70
N LEU A 223 -17.44 -1.50 -13.36
CA LEU A 223 -17.71 -2.94 -13.42
C LEU A 223 -18.64 -3.44 -12.29
N ALA A 224 -18.70 -2.70 -11.19
CA ALA A 224 -19.55 -3.02 -10.04
C ALA A 224 -20.96 -2.42 -10.12
N LYS A 225 -21.22 -1.55 -11.10
CA LYS A 225 -22.56 -1.07 -11.46
C LYS A 225 -23.23 -2.05 -12.42
#